data_AF-A0A3C0HC69-F1
#
_entry.id   AF-A0A3C0HC69-F1
#
_cell.length_a   1.000
_cell.length_b   1.000
_cell.length_c   1.000
_cell.angle_alpha   90.00
_cell.angle_beta   90.00
_cell.angle_gamma   90.00
#
_symmetry.space_group_name_H-M   'P 1'
#
loop_
_entity.id
_entity.type
_entity.pdbx_description
1 polymer ?
#
loop_
_entity_poly.entity_id
_entity_poly.type
_entity_poly.pdbx_seq_one_letter_code
_entity_poly.pdbx_strand_id
1 'polypeptide(L)' 'MIRFINITIVLASISLLTQCDHTEYPSGKRYYNAYCGNCHMEDGKGLSKLIPSLEKSQYLINQQDKLPCIIRNGIKS' A
#
# COMPACT_ATOMS: atom_id res chain seq x y z
N MET A 1 -20.74 -24.87 35.29
CA MET A 1 -19.30 -24.88 34.92
C MET A 1 -19.09 -25.13 33.43
N ILE A 2 -19.54 -26.27 32.88
CA ILE A 2 -19.37 -26.62 31.45
C ILE A 2 -19.98 -25.59 30.47
N ARG A 3 -21.16 -25.02 30.80
CA ARG A 3 -21.81 -23.98 29.97
C ARG A 3 -21.00 -22.68 29.89
N PHE A 4 -20.32 -22.30 30.97
CA PHE A 4 -19.46 -21.11 30.99
C PHE A 4 -18.18 -21.35 30.18
N ILE A 5 -17.61 -22.56 30.24
CA ILE A 5 -16.45 -22.97 29.44
C ILE A 5 -16.76 -22.88 27.93
N ASN A 6 -17.92 -23.37 27.50
CA ASN A 6 -18.32 -23.32 26.10
C ASN A 6 -18.51 -21.87 25.60
N ILE A 7 -19.09 -21.00 26.43
CA ILE A 7 -19.25 -19.58 26.10
C ILE A 7 -17.89 -18.89 25.96
N THR A 8 -16.95 -19.19 26.86
CA THR A 8 -15.59 -18.62 26.78
C THR A 8 -14.82 -19.10 25.55
N ILE A 9 -14.97 -20.37 25.14
CA ILE A 9 -14.32 -20.92 23.94
C ILE A 9 -14.85 -20.25 22.66
N VAL A 10 -16.16 -20.03 22.57
CA VAL A 10 -16.78 -19.37 21.41
C VAL A 10 -16.29 -17.91 21.29
N LEU A 11 -16.26 -17.17 22.40
CA LEU A 11 -15.79 -15.78 22.41
C LEU A 11 -14.30 -15.65 22.04
N ALA A 12 -13.45 -16.58 22.52
CA ALA A 12 -12.04 -16.63 22.15
C ALA A 12 -11.85 -16.96 20.66
N SER A 13 -12.67 -17.85 20.11
CA SER A 13 -12.63 -18.24 18.68
C SER A 13 -13.01 -17.08 17.75
N ILE A 14 -13.98 -16.25 18.14
CA ILE A 14 -14.40 -15.06 17.39
C ILE A 14 -13.30 -13.99 17.35
N SER A 15 -12.53 -13.86 18.45
CA SER A 15 -11.44 -12.89 18.56
C SER A 15 -10.22 -13.24 17.69
N LEU A 16 -10.09 -14.47 17.22
CA LEU A 16 -9.06 -14.90 16.27
C LEU A 16 -9.37 -14.48 14.83
N LEU A 17 -10.65 -14.28 14.49
CA LEU A 17 -11.07 -13.86 13.15
C LEU A 17 -10.83 -12.38 12.87
N THR A 18 -10.57 -11.57 13.90
CA THR A 18 -10.41 -10.11 13.79
C THR A 18 -8.95 -9.66 13.69
N GLN A 19 -7.98 -10.58 13.58
CA GLN A 19 -6.54 -10.27 13.54
C GLN A 19 -5.99 -10.02 12.13
N CYS A 20 -6.84 -9.95 11.10
CA CYS A 20 -6.42 -9.51 9.76
C CYS A 20 -6.16 -8.00 9.77
N ASP A 21 -4.89 -7.61 9.93
CA ASP A 21 -4.45 -6.24 9.64
C ASP A 21 -4.42 -6.03 8.12
N HIS A 22 -5.39 -5.29 7.59
CA HIS A 22 -5.51 -4.96 6.16
C HIS A 22 -4.58 -3.81 5.74
N THR A 23 -3.39 -3.71 6.33
CA THR A 23 -2.38 -2.76 5.85
C THR A 23 -1.71 -3.35 4.60
N GLU A 24 -2.20 -2.95 3.42
CA GLU A 24 -1.82 -3.63 2.17
C GLU A 24 -0.31 -3.51 1.89
N TYR A 25 0.36 -2.42 2.28
CA TYR A 25 1.81 -2.25 2.10
C TYR A 25 2.40 -1.27 3.13
N PRO A 26 2.54 -1.63 4.42
CA PRO A 26 2.97 -0.70 5.48
C PRO A 26 4.38 -0.14 5.22
N SER A 27 5.21 -0.88 4.49
CA SER A 27 6.54 -0.45 4.08
C SER A 27 6.54 0.50 2.87
N GLY A 28 5.50 0.47 2.03
CA GLY A 28 5.41 1.23 0.79
C GLY A 28 5.48 2.74 1.01
N LYS A 29 4.74 3.26 1.99
CA LYS A 29 4.78 4.69 2.37
C LYS A 29 6.18 5.13 2.82
N ARG A 30 6.88 4.29 3.59
CA ARG A 30 8.24 4.60 4.03
C ARG A 30 9.20 4.73 2.85
N TYR A 31 9.13 3.80 1.90
CA TYR A 31 9.96 3.84 0.70
C TYR A 31 9.61 5.01 -0.22
N TYR A 32 8.32 5.29 -0.38
CA TYR A 32 7.84 6.45 -1.14
C TYR A 32 8.42 7.75 -0.59
N ASN A 33 8.30 7.97 0.73
CA ASN A 33 8.80 9.17 1.37
C ASN A 33 10.33 9.29 1.25
N ALA A 34 11.05 8.18 1.35
CA ALA A 34 12.51 8.18 1.29
C ALA A 34 13.06 8.41 -0.13
N TYR A 35 12.40 7.88 -1.17
CA TYR A 35 12.98 7.77 -2.51
C TYR A 35 12.20 8.46 -3.62
N CYS A 36 10.90 8.75 -3.43
CA CYS A 36 10.01 9.22 -4.49
C CYS A 36 9.45 10.62 -4.20
N GLY A 37 9.08 10.89 -2.95
CA GLY A 37 8.33 12.09 -2.54
C GLY A 37 9.06 13.40 -2.79
N ASN A 38 10.39 13.41 -2.81
CA ASN A 38 11.17 14.61 -3.13
C ASN A 38 10.91 15.14 -4.55
N CYS A 39 10.52 14.26 -5.49
CA CYS A 39 10.17 14.66 -6.85
C CYS A 39 8.65 14.63 -7.05
N HIS A 40 8.00 13.52 -6.69
CA HIS A 40 6.58 13.31 -6.94
C HIS A 40 5.66 13.95 -5.89
N MET A 41 6.22 14.70 -4.94
CA MET A 41 5.55 15.35 -3.81
C MET A 41 5.01 14.37 -2.78
N GLU A 42 4.67 14.87 -1.59
CA GLU A 42 4.14 14.04 -0.49
C GLU A 42 2.79 13.41 -0.84
N ASP A 43 1.95 14.10 -1.61
CA ASP A 43 0.62 13.62 -2.04
C ASP A 43 0.63 12.89 -3.39
N GLY A 44 1.79 12.79 -4.05
CA GLY A 44 1.92 12.08 -5.33
C GLY A 44 1.40 12.84 -6.54
N LYS A 45 1.01 14.12 -6.43
CA LYS A 45 0.51 14.89 -7.58
C LYS A 45 1.57 15.28 -8.59
N GLY A 46 2.84 15.27 -8.19
CA GLY A 46 3.93 15.78 -9.02
C GLY A 46 3.76 17.26 -9.38
N LEU A 47 4.57 17.73 -10.33
CA LEU A 47 4.68 19.14 -10.68
C LEU A 47 4.24 19.37 -12.13
N SER A 48 2.92 19.46 -12.34
CA SER A 48 2.32 19.73 -13.65
C SER A 48 2.91 18.84 -14.76
N LYS A 49 3.54 19.43 -15.79
CA LYS A 49 4.16 18.69 -16.90
C LYS A 49 5.61 18.29 -16.64
N LEU A 50 6.22 18.80 -15.56
CA LEU A 50 7.64 18.57 -15.27
C LEU A 50 7.85 17.24 -14.54
N ILE A 51 7.05 16.97 -13.51
CA ILE A 51 7.08 15.70 -12.78
C ILE A 51 5.69 15.08 -12.84
N PRO A 52 5.54 13.86 -13.40
CA PRO A 52 4.22 13.27 -13.58
C PRO A 52 3.55 12.92 -12.26
N SER A 53 2.23 13.03 -12.23
CA SER A 53 1.40 12.55 -11.12
C SER A 53 1.46 11.03 -11.01
N LEU A 54 1.67 10.56 -9.79
CA LEU A 54 1.48 9.17 -9.39
C LEU A 54 0.08 8.96 -8.78
N GLU A 55 -0.54 10.02 -8.24
CA GLU A 55 -1.92 9.95 -7.75
C GLU A 55 -2.87 9.60 -8.90
N LYS A 56 -3.66 8.52 -8.72
CA LYS A 56 -4.70 8.05 -9.66
C LYS A 56 -4.21 7.93 -11.10
N SER A 57 -2.92 7.66 -11.27
CA SER A 57 -2.30 7.58 -12.59
C SER A 57 -2.77 6.32 -13.31
N GLN A 58 -3.53 6.50 -14.39
CA GLN A 58 -3.96 5.39 -15.25
C GLN A 58 -2.77 4.64 -15.86
N TYR A 59 -1.62 5.31 -15.99
CA TYR A 59 -0.38 4.67 -16.40
C TYR A 59 0.05 3.60 -15.38
N LEU A 60 0.02 3.91 -14.09
CA LEU A 60 0.41 2.96 -13.03
C LEU A 60 -0.58 1.78 -12.95
N ILE A 61 -1.87 2.07 -13.06
CA ILE A 61 -2.95 1.07 -12.98
C ILE A 61 -2.84 0.07 -14.14
N ASN A 62 -2.63 0.57 -15.37
CA ASN A 62 -2.65 -0.26 -16.57
C ASN A 62 -1.31 -0.94 -16.86
N GLN A 63 -0.21 -0.54 -16.21
CA GLN A 63 1.15 -1.02 -16.49
C GLN A 63 1.91 -1.39 -15.20
N GLN A 64 1.20 -1.98 -14.24
CA GLN A 64 1.75 -2.37 -12.94
C GLN A 64 2.95 -3.31 -13.08
N ASP A 65 2.92 -4.19 -14.08
CA ASP A 65 3.97 -5.15 -14.44
C ASP A 65 5.28 -4.48 -14.87
N LYS A 66 5.21 -3.27 -15.43
CA LYS A 66 6.37 -2.53 -15.92
C LYS A 66 7.00 -1.65 -14.85
N LEU A 67 6.31 -1.39 -13.74
CA LEU A 67 6.81 -0.51 -12.69
C LEU A 67 8.17 -0.91 -12.12
N PRO A 68 8.45 -2.19 -11.82
CA PRO A 68 9.77 -2.59 -11.34
C PRO A 68 10.89 -2.23 -12.32
N CYS A 69 10.65 -2.41 -13.62
CA CYS A 69 11.62 -2.06 -14.66
C CYS A 69 11.83 -0.54 -14.77
N ILE A 70 10.76 0.25 -14.67
CA ILE A 70 10.83 1.72 -14.71
C ILE A 70 11.58 2.26 -13.48
N ILE A 71 11.29 1.74 -12.28
CA ILE A 71 11.98 2.15 -11.05
C ILE A 71 13.46 1.81 -11.14
N ARG A 72 13.81 0.63 -11.67
CA ARG A 72 15.19 0.15 -11.74
C ARG A 72 16.01 0.82 -12.84
N ASN A 73 15.42 1.03 -14.02
CA ASN A 73 16.15 1.41 -15.23
C ASN A 73 15.82 2.84 -15.71
N GLY A 74 14.84 3.49 -15.08
CA GLY A 74 14.28 4.74 -15.57
C GLY A 74 13.33 4.56 -16.76
N ILE A 75 12.72 5.66 -17.17
CA ILE A 75 11.86 5.76 -18.35
C ILE A 75 12.43 6.84 -19.28
N LYS A 76 12.50 6.55 -20.58
CA LYS A 76 12.86 7.55 -21.59
C LYS A 76 11.60 8.31 -22.00
N SER A 77 11.72 9.63 -22.08
CA SER A 77 10.69 10.53 -22.63
C SER A 77 10.79 10.61 -24.14
#